data_AF-A0A3D2RVD6-F1
#
_entry.id   AF-A0A3D2RVD6-F1
#
_cell.length_a   1.000
_cell.length_b   1.000
_cell.length_c   1.000
_cell.angle_alpha   90.00
_cell.angle_beta   90.00
_cell.angle_gamma   90.00
#
_symmetry.space_group_name_H-M   'P 1'
#
loop_
_entity.id
_entity.type
_entity.pdbx_description
1 polymer ?
#
loop_
_entity_poly.entity_id
_entity_poly.type
_entity_poly.pdbx_seq_one_letter_code
_entity_poly.pdbx_strand_id
1 'polypeptide(L)'
;MEWAQFGGLCDKLMIVHPGKFCSPHLHWRKTEFYEVVLGEMDLFYASDIIDDERLNVKKEGLVDGHPMPKGEARPDRVVLPAGREHTYEQLTEYRCLRPGDANFVMHRKHLHAFGCPSDAKTPVVIREGSAYSHEPTTAGKDTLLSDWREIHDNGFLLEGLDEGRLKNNIVEGE
;
A
#
# COMPACT_ATOMS: atom_id res chain seq x y z
N MET A 1 -8.67 20.12 14.63
CA MET A 1 -8.17 18.72 14.70
C MET A 1 -8.42 17.93 13.43
N GLU A 2 -9.30 18.40 12.52
CA GLU A 2 -9.67 17.71 11.26
C GLU A 2 -8.47 17.21 10.43
N TRP A 3 -7.43 18.01 10.29
CA TRP A 3 -6.23 17.65 9.51
C TRP A 3 -5.25 16.69 10.19
N ALA A 4 -5.42 16.41 11.49
CA ALA A 4 -4.50 15.55 12.23
C ALA A 4 -4.49 14.10 11.71
N GLN A 5 -5.58 13.67 11.06
CA GLN A 5 -5.71 12.35 10.44
C GLN A 5 -4.72 12.10 9.29
N PHE A 6 -4.18 13.16 8.68
CA PHE A 6 -3.21 13.11 7.58
C PHE A 6 -1.75 13.15 8.05
N GLY A 7 -1.53 13.37 9.35
CA GLY A 7 -0.23 13.34 10.01
C GLY A 7 -0.04 12.09 10.86
N GLY A 8 0.72 12.21 11.96
CA GLY A 8 1.12 11.08 12.80
C GLY A 8 2.27 10.27 12.21
N LEU A 9 2.71 9.24 12.92
CA LEU A 9 3.87 8.43 12.57
C LEU A 9 3.53 6.95 12.75
N CYS A 10 3.70 6.18 11.68
CA CYS A 10 3.69 4.73 11.67
C CYS A 10 5.07 4.25 11.19
N ASP A 11 5.62 3.22 11.85
CA ASP A 11 6.83 2.53 11.42
C ASP A 11 6.57 1.04 11.54
N LYS A 12 6.78 0.30 10.46
CA LYS A 12 6.55 -1.15 10.42
C LYS A 12 7.54 -1.82 9.47
N LEU A 13 7.81 -3.08 9.78
CA LEU A 13 8.57 -3.97 8.91
C LEU A 13 7.60 -4.91 8.21
N MET A 14 7.64 -4.92 6.88
CA MET A 14 6.86 -5.80 6.04
C MET A 14 7.76 -6.88 5.45
N ILE A 15 7.32 -8.13 5.54
CA ILE A 15 8.05 -9.29 4.99
C ILE A 15 7.18 -9.92 3.93
N VAL A 16 7.66 -9.95 2.69
CA VAL A 16 6.94 -10.56 1.56
C VAL A 16 7.77 -11.69 0.98
N HIS A 17 7.24 -12.90 1.02
CA HIS A 17 7.90 -14.08 0.48
C HIS A 17 7.93 -14.07 -1.06
N PRO A 18 8.88 -14.78 -1.70
CA PRO A 18 8.98 -14.86 -3.16
C PRO A 18 7.65 -15.16 -3.84
N GLY A 19 7.30 -14.36 -4.85
CA GLY A 19 6.05 -14.48 -5.62
C GLY A 19 4.78 -14.07 -4.87
N LYS A 20 4.90 -13.50 -3.66
CA LYS A 20 3.78 -12.92 -2.91
C LYS A 20 3.73 -11.41 -3.10
N PHE A 21 2.56 -10.85 -2.81
CA PHE A 21 2.24 -9.44 -3.03
C PHE A 21 1.50 -8.84 -1.84
N CYS A 22 1.73 -7.56 -1.59
CA CYS A 22 0.73 -6.68 -1.03
C CYS A 22 -0.20 -6.24 -2.16
N SER A 23 -1.48 -6.58 -2.04
CA SER A 23 -2.49 -6.40 -3.10
C SER A 23 -2.69 -4.93 -3.50
N PRO A 24 -3.18 -4.65 -4.73
CA PRO A 24 -3.51 -3.30 -5.17
C PRO A 24 -4.51 -2.60 -4.25
N HIS A 25 -4.10 -1.42 -3.77
CA HIS A 25 -4.91 -0.58 -2.90
C HIS A 25 -4.46 0.87 -2.97
N LEU A 26 -5.21 1.75 -2.32
CA LEU A 26 -4.78 3.12 -2.06
C LEU A 26 -5.06 3.50 -0.61
N HIS A 27 -4.40 4.57 -0.18
CA HIS A 27 -4.69 5.22 1.08
C HIS A 27 -5.29 6.60 0.85
N TRP A 28 -6.34 6.93 1.59
CA TRP A 28 -6.93 8.26 1.49
C TRP A 28 -6.10 9.30 2.27
N ARG A 29 -5.64 8.97 3.47
CA ARG A 29 -4.89 9.88 4.38
C ARG A 29 -3.41 9.55 4.41
N LYS A 30 -3.07 8.27 4.38
CA LYS A 30 -1.69 7.83 4.62
C LYS A 30 -0.80 8.06 3.41
N THR A 31 0.31 8.77 3.62
CA THR A 31 1.45 8.81 2.70
C THR A 31 2.52 7.91 3.28
N GLU A 32 3.14 7.10 2.43
CA GLU A 32 4.12 6.09 2.81
C GLU A 32 5.48 6.42 2.21
N PHE A 33 6.54 5.90 2.82
CA PHE A 33 7.85 5.81 2.19
C PHE A 33 8.46 4.44 2.45
N TYR A 34 9.12 3.90 1.43
CA TYR A 34 9.69 2.56 1.44
C TYR A 34 11.21 2.62 1.49
N GLU A 35 11.77 1.82 2.39
CA GLU A 35 13.20 1.53 2.52
C GLU A 35 13.37 0.00 2.45
N VAL A 36 14.01 -0.51 1.39
CA VAL A 36 14.27 -1.94 1.28
C VAL A 36 15.46 -2.32 2.15
N VAL A 37 15.23 -3.25 3.08
CA VAL A 37 16.25 -3.72 4.04
C VAL A 37 16.95 -4.98 3.51
N LEU A 38 16.20 -5.88 2.87
CA LEU A 38 16.71 -7.14 2.31
C LEU A 38 15.93 -7.49 1.03
N GLY A 39 16.61 -8.09 0.04
CA GLY A 39 15.99 -8.57 -1.20
C GLY A 39 15.76 -7.45 -2.22
N GLU A 40 14.78 -7.63 -3.11
CA GLU A 40 14.33 -6.61 -4.06
C GLU A 40 12.81 -6.46 -3.95
N MET A 41 12.31 -5.24 -4.05
CA MET A 41 10.88 -4.93 -4.05
C MET A 41 10.44 -4.52 -5.46
N ASP A 42 9.55 -5.31 -6.06
CA ASP A 42 8.83 -4.93 -7.26
C ASP A 42 7.64 -4.05 -6.86
N LEU A 43 7.72 -2.75 -7.15
CA LEU A 43 6.68 -1.76 -6.88
C LEU A 43 5.90 -1.44 -8.15
N PHE A 44 4.57 -1.46 -8.03
CA PHE A 44 3.62 -1.10 -9.09
C PHE A 44 2.74 0.02 -8.58
N TYR A 45 2.51 1.06 -9.38
CA TYR A 45 1.67 2.18 -8.96
C TYR A 45 1.05 2.94 -10.12
N ALA A 46 0.02 3.72 -9.82
CA ALA A 46 -0.52 4.72 -10.73
C ALA A 46 0.15 6.08 -10.43
N SER A 47 0.77 6.72 -11.42
CA SER A 47 1.34 8.06 -11.25
C SER A 47 0.29 9.15 -11.09
N ASP A 48 -0.95 8.90 -11.53
CA ASP A 48 -2.08 9.80 -11.34
C ASP A 48 -2.89 9.46 -10.09
N ILE A 49 -3.46 10.49 -9.47
CA ILE A 49 -4.42 10.36 -8.38
C ILE A 49 -5.73 9.84 -8.95
N ILE A 50 -6.37 8.94 -8.22
CA ILE A 50 -7.72 8.46 -8.54
C ILE A 50 -8.77 9.33 -7.86
N ASP A 51 -9.74 9.78 -8.65
CA ASP A 51 -10.96 10.41 -8.15
C ASP A 51 -11.81 9.36 -7.44
N ASP A 52 -12.22 9.65 -6.21
CA ASP A 52 -13.07 8.76 -5.42
C ASP A 52 -14.45 9.42 -5.26
N GLU A 53 -15.40 8.96 -6.07
CA GLU A 53 -16.78 9.45 -6.03
C GLU A 53 -17.49 9.11 -4.71
N ARG A 54 -17.12 8.02 -4.04
CA ARG A 54 -17.74 7.61 -2.76
C ARG A 54 -17.37 8.56 -1.64
N LEU A 55 -16.15 9.09 -1.70
CA LEU A 55 -15.62 10.07 -0.75
C LEU A 55 -15.79 11.52 -1.22
N ASN A 56 -16.40 11.74 -2.40
CA ASN A 56 -16.59 13.03 -3.05
C ASN A 56 -15.29 13.87 -3.14
N VAL A 57 -14.18 13.22 -3.50
CA VAL A 57 -12.89 13.92 -3.63
C VAL A 57 -12.37 13.80 -5.04
N LYS A 58 -12.14 14.96 -5.63
CA LYS A 58 -11.57 15.15 -6.96
C LYS A 58 -10.16 15.70 -6.89
N LYS A 59 -9.31 15.30 -7.83
CA LYS A 59 -7.94 15.81 -8.00
C LYS A 59 -7.86 17.34 -7.97
N GLU A 60 -8.85 18.00 -8.57
CA GLU A 60 -8.97 19.47 -8.68
C GLU A 60 -8.98 20.21 -7.33
N GLY A 61 -9.41 19.55 -6.25
CA GLY A 61 -9.47 20.13 -4.90
C GLY A 61 -8.23 19.86 -4.03
N LEU A 62 -7.20 19.22 -4.57
CA LEU A 62 -6.03 18.78 -3.81
C LEU A 62 -4.84 19.72 -3.98
N VAL A 63 -4.02 19.81 -2.93
CA VAL A 63 -2.74 20.52 -3.00
C VAL A 63 -1.73 19.62 -3.70
N ASP A 64 -1.24 20.06 -4.85
CA ASP A 64 -0.13 19.43 -5.56
C ASP A 64 1.17 20.17 -5.22
N GLY A 65 2.20 19.40 -4.82
CA GLY A 65 3.52 19.92 -4.48
C GLY A 65 4.62 19.14 -5.17
N HIS A 66 4.56 17.82 -5.03
CA HIS A 66 5.45 16.89 -5.72
C HIS A 66 4.60 15.74 -6.27
N PRO A 67 4.38 15.66 -7.59
CA PRO A 67 3.63 14.56 -8.17
C PRO A 67 4.43 13.26 -8.08
N MET A 68 3.73 12.12 -8.09
CA MET A 68 4.39 10.81 -8.19
C MET A 68 5.23 10.75 -9.47
N PRO A 69 6.48 10.25 -9.40
CA PRO A 69 7.34 10.19 -10.58
C PRO A 69 6.80 9.18 -11.59
N LYS A 70 7.03 9.41 -12.88
CA LYS A 70 6.87 8.37 -13.91
C LYS A 70 7.83 7.22 -13.64
N GLY A 71 7.34 6.00 -13.75
CA GLY A 71 8.07 4.75 -13.58
C GLY A 71 8.61 4.22 -14.90
N GLU A 72 8.92 2.93 -14.89
CA GLU A 72 9.25 2.14 -16.07
C GLU A 72 8.06 1.28 -16.49
N ALA A 73 8.16 0.67 -17.67
CA ALA A 73 7.26 -0.41 -18.05
C ALA A 73 7.51 -1.64 -17.19
N ARG A 74 6.44 -2.37 -16.86
CA ARG A 74 6.54 -3.62 -16.10
C ARG A 74 7.41 -4.64 -16.85
N PRO A 75 8.43 -5.23 -16.21
CA PRO A 75 9.30 -6.22 -16.84
C PRO A 75 8.62 -7.59 -16.92
N ASP A 76 9.07 -8.41 -17.88
CA ASP A 76 8.54 -9.77 -18.12
C ASP A 76 8.70 -10.72 -16.93
N ARG A 77 9.61 -10.42 -16.00
CA ARG A 77 9.82 -11.23 -14.78
C ARG A 77 8.62 -11.24 -13.82
N VAL A 78 7.71 -10.28 -13.97
CA VAL A 78 6.58 -10.11 -13.05
C VAL A 78 5.44 -11.04 -13.45
N VAL A 79 5.19 -12.04 -12.62
CA VAL A 79 4.03 -12.92 -12.72
C VAL A 79 2.97 -12.48 -11.70
N LEU A 80 1.86 -11.94 -12.19
CA LEU A 80 0.75 -11.50 -11.32
C LEU A 80 -0.02 -12.68 -10.71
N PRO A 81 -0.70 -12.49 -9.57
CA PRO A 81 -1.55 -13.53 -8.99
C PRO A 81 -2.67 -13.94 -9.95
N ALA A 82 -2.76 -15.25 -10.21
CA ALA A 82 -3.74 -15.82 -11.13
C ALA A 82 -5.18 -15.46 -10.75
N GLY A 83 -5.97 -14.99 -11.71
CA GLY A 83 -7.37 -14.58 -11.54
C GLY A 83 -7.56 -13.21 -10.86
N ARG A 84 -6.48 -12.47 -10.59
CA ARG A 84 -6.50 -11.12 -9.99
C ARG A 84 -5.77 -10.08 -10.83
N GLU A 85 -5.36 -10.44 -12.04
CA GLU A 85 -4.55 -9.61 -12.94
C GLU A 85 -5.24 -8.28 -13.26
N HIS A 86 -6.57 -8.30 -13.40
CA HIS A 86 -7.41 -7.13 -13.65
C HIS A 86 -7.25 -6.04 -12.58
N THR A 87 -6.94 -6.39 -11.33
CA THR A 87 -6.74 -5.41 -10.24
C THR A 87 -5.43 -4.61 -10.38
N TYR A 88 -4.53 -5.03 -11.29
CA TYR A 88 -3.26 -4.36 -11.56
C TYR A 88 -3.28 -3.50 -12.82
N GLU A 89 -4.37 -3.47 -13.59
CA GLU A 89 -4.42 -2.79 -14.91
C GLU A 89 -4.12 -1.29 -14.83
N GLN A 90 -4.53 -0.64 -13.74
CA GLN A 90 -4.31 0.79 -13.52
C GLN A 90 -2.92 1.11 -12.96
N LEU A 91 -2.17 0.10 -12.49
CA LEU A 91 -0.84 0.26 -11.88
C LEU A 91 0.22 0.16 -12.98
N THR A 92 0.23 1.18 -13.84
CA THR A 92 1.01 1.19 -15.09
C THR A 92 2.49 1.51 -14.89
N GLU A 93 2.84 2.17 -13.79
CA GLU A 93 4.21 2.54 -13.46
C GLU A 93 4.88 1.45 -12.65
N TYR A 94 6.14 1.13 -12.98
CA TYR A 94 6.93 0.13 -12.27
C TYR A 94 8.26 0.69 -11.77
N ARG A 95 8.71 0.20 -10.61
CA ARG A 95 10.07 0.38 -10.07
C ARG A 95 10.55 -0.89 -9.37
N CYS A 96 11.84 -1.17 -9.48
CA CYS A 96 12.53 -2.14 -8.64
C CYS A 96 13.38 -1.40 -7.60
N LEU A 97 12.99 -1.50 -6.33
CA LEU A 97 13.70 -0.89 -5.21
C LEU A 97 14.64 -1.90 -4.55
N ARG A 98 15.83 -1.45 -4.15
CA ARG A 98 16.91 -2.26 -3.60
C ARG A 98 17.49 -1.65 -2.31
N PRO A 99 18.20 -2.47 -1.50
CA PRO A 99 18.91 -1.96 -0.34
C PRO A 99 19.93 -0.88 -0.72
N GLY A 100 19.87 0.24 0.00
CA GLY A 100 20.74 1.40 -0.23
C GLY A 100 20.23 2.41 -1.27
N ASP A 101 19.13 2.11 -1.96
CA ASP A 101 18.44 3.11 -2.77
C ASP A 101 17.89 4.25 -1.89
N ALA A 102 17.67 5.41 -2.50
CA ALA A 102 16.96 6.49 -1.83
C ALA A 102 15.52 6.06 -1.47
N ASN A 103 15.02 6.53 -0.33
CA ASN A 103 13.65 6.26 0.08
C ASN A 103 12.65 6.64 -1.02
N PHE A 104 11.76 5.71 -1.36
CA PHE A 104 10.72 5.96 -2.33
C PHE A 104 9.44 6.40 -1.63
N VAL A 105 8.91 7.57 -1.97
CA VAL A 105 7.66 8.08 -1.40
C VAL A 105 6.48 7.60 -2.23
N MET A 106 5.49 7.00 -1.58
CA MET A 106 4.17 6.70 -2.14
C MET A 106 3.15 7.69 -1.58
N HIS A 107 2.82 8.70 -2.38
CA HIS A 107 1.82 9.68 -1.98
C HIS A 107 0.45 9.04 -1.78
N ARG A 108 -0.30 9.56 -0.81
CA ARG A 108 -1.72 9.19 -0.61
C ARG A 108 -2.50 9.33 -1.92
N LYS A 109 -3.54 8.52 -2.08
CA LYS A 109 -4.52 8.51 -3.19
C LYS A 109 -3.96 8.05 -4.53
N HIS A 110 -2.77 7.49 -4.53
CA HIS A 110 -2.23 6.71 -5.63
C HIS A 110 -2.49 5.22 -5.37
N LEU A 111 -3.02 4.54 -6.38
CA LEU A 111 -3.03 3.08 -6.36
C LEU A 111 -1.60 2.57 -6.34
N HIS A 112 -1.34 1.59 -5.50
CA HIS A 112 -0.08 0.92 -5.43
C HIS A 112 -0.23 -0.53 -4.96
N ALA A 113 0.75 -1.33 -5.34
CA ALA A 113 0.93 -2.71 -4.95
C ALA A 113 2.43 -2.99 -4.97
N PHE A 114 2.86 -4.01 -4.23
CA PHE A 114 4.25 -4.44 -4.32
C PHE A 114 4.40 -5.92 -4.07
N GLY A 115 5.47 -6.50 -4.58
CA GLY A 115 5.75 -7.91 -4.42
C GLY A 115 7.23 -8.22 -4.29
N CYS A 116 7.50 -9.47 -3.96
CA CYS A 116 8.84 -10.05 -4.03
C CYS A 116 8.97 -10.81 -5.36
N PRO A 117 10.06 -10.64 -6.13
CA PRO A 117 10.31 -11.43 -7.32
C PRO A 117 10.14 -12.93 -7.06
N SER A 118 9.50 -13.65 -7.98
CA SER A 118 9.20 -15.08 -7.79
C SER A 118 10.44 -15.97 -7.77
N ASP A 119 11.52 -15.51 -8.39
CA ASP A 119 12.82 -16.18 -8.45
C ASP A 119 13.77 -15.77 -7.31
N ALA A 120 13.32 -14.89 -6.40
CA ALA A 120 14.12 -14.47 -5.26
C ALA A 120 14.43 -15.64 -4.32
N LYS A 121 15.68 -15.71 -3.84
CA LYS A 121 16.13 -16.75 -2.89
C LYS A 121 15.74 -16.46 -1.44
N THR A 122 15.34 -15.22 -1.16
CA THR A 122 14.96 -14.74 0.17
C THR A 122 13.69 -13.90 0.07
N PRO A 123 12.92 -13.76 1.17
CA PRO A 123 11.89 -12.74 1.24
C PRO A 123 12.48 -11.35 1.00
N VAL A 124 11.64 -10.44 0.50
CA VAL A 124 11.93 -9.01 0.59
C VAL A 124 11.49 -8.52 1.96
N VAL A 125 12.35 -7.72 2.59
CA VAL A 125 12.08 -7.07 3.87
C VAL A 125 12.09 -5.57 3.63
N ILE A 126 10.98 -4.91 3.93
CA ILE A 126 10.74 -3.50 3.64
C ILE A 126 10.41 -2.81 4.95
N ARG A 127 11.13 -1.74 5.28
CA ARG A 127 10.71 -0.80 6.30
C ARG A 127 9.81 0.24 5.63
N GLU A 128 8.57 0.32 6.09
CA GLU A 128 7.67 1.41 5.75
C GLU A 128 7.60 2.36 6.93
N GLY A 129 7.99 3.61 6.69
CA GLY A 129 7.53 4.70 7.53
C GLY A 129 6.41 5.43 6.82
N SER A 130 5.41 5.87 7.58
CA SER A 130 4.23 6.50 7.01
C SER A 130 3.54 7.44 8.00
N ALA A 131 2.55 8.18 7.51
CA ALA A 131 1.58 8.83 8.39
C ALA A 131 0.78 7.77 9.19
N TYR A 132 -0.07 8.21 10.11
CA TYR A 132 -0.85 7.29 10.96
C TYR A 132 -1.66 6.27 10.14
N SER A 133 -1.61 4.99 10.53
CA SER A 133 -2.34 3.90 9.87
C SER A 133 -3.70 3.69 10.54
N HIS A 134 -4.78 4.17 9.90
CA HIS A 134 -6.14 3.99 10.40
C HIS A 134 -6.71 2.64 9.95
N GLU A 135 -6.47 1.63 10.79
CA GLU A 135 -6.85 0.25 10.53
C GLU A 135 -7.62 -0.30 11.74
N PRO A 136 -8.95 -0.52 11.63
CA PRO A 136 -9.76 -1.04 12.72
C PRO A 136 -9.51 -2.55 12.90
N THR A 137 -8.31 -2.90 13.31
CA THR A 137 -7.88 -4.29 13.53
C THR A 137 -8.34 -4.80 14.89
N THR A 138 -8.43 -6.12 15.01
CA THR A 138 -8.77 -6.80 16.27
C THR A 138 -7.74 -6.60 17.39
N ALA A 139 -6.56 -6.04 17.08
CA ALA A 139 -5.49 -5.77 18.05
C ALA A 139 -5.57 -4.37 18.70
N GLY A 140 -6.45 -3.48 18.22
CA GLY A 140 -6.56 -2.10 18.73
C GLY A 140 -7.47 -1.96 19.95
N LYS A 141 -7.03 -1.22 20.97
CA LYS A 141 -7.86 -0.69 22.07
C LYS A 141 -7.86 0.85 22.04
N ASP A 142 -9.01 1.42 22.41
CA ASP A 142 -9.30 2.83 22.69
C ASP A 142 -8.64 3.90 21.80
N THR A 143 -9.46 4.56 20.96
CA THR A 143 -9.02 5.73 20.21
C THR A 143 -8.92 6.96 21.13
N LEU A 144 -7.83 7.73 20.98
CA LEU A 144 -7.63 9.00 21.69
C LEU A 144 -8.58 10.11 21.20
N LEU A 145 -9.15 9.96 20.01
CA LEU A 145 -10.10 10.88 19.39
C LEU A 145 -11.36 10.09 19.00
N SER A 146 -12.53 10.59 19.42
CA SER A 146 -13.83 9.95 19.18
C SER A 146 -14.10 9.71 17.70
N ASP A 147 -13.69 10.65 16.86
CA ASP A 147 -14.04 10.69 15.44
C ASP A 147 -13.16 9.75 14.58
N TRP A 148 -12.21 9.02 15.20
CA TRP A 148 -11.27 8.12 14.52
C TRP A 148 -11.65 6.64 14.66
N ARG A 149 -12.65 6.33 15.49
CA ARG A 149 -13.01 4.95 15.92
C ARG A 149 -13.41 4.01 14.78
N GLU A 150 -14.00 4.54 13.71
CA GLU A 150 -14.54 3.75 12.61
C GLU A 150 -13.86 4.06 11.26
N ILE A 151 -12.74 4.80 11.29
CA ILE A 151 -12.05 5.17 10.05
C ILE A 151 -11.28 3.98 9.51
N HIS A 152 -11.62 3.58 8.30
CA HIS A 152 -10.80 2.70 7.48
C HIS A 152 -10.13 3.52 6.37
N ASP A 153 -8.78 3.47 6.31
CA ASP A 153 -8.00 4.23 5.31
C ASP A 153 -7.37 3.36 4.22
N ASN A 154 -7.75 2.08 4.11
CA ASN A 154 -7.23 1.20 3.06
C ASN A 154 -8.39 0.91 2.10
N GLY A 155 -8.33 1.44 0.88
CA GLY A 155 -9.28 1.13 -0.17
C GLY A 155 -8.70 0.06 -1.10
N PHE A 156 -9.05 -1.21 -0.89
CA PHE A 156 -8.60 -2.29 -1.76
C PHE A 156 -9.46 -2.38 -3.03
N LEU A 157 -8.85 -2.76 -4.17
CA LEU A 157 -9.59 -2.95 -5.42
C LEU A 157 -10.29 -4.31 -5.53
N LEU A 158 -9.82 -5.31 -4.79
CA LEU A 158 -10.40 -6.64 -4.81
C LEU A 158 -11.63 -6.70 -3.89
N GLU A 159 -12.79 -6.99 -4.47
CA GLU A 159 -14.05 -7.16 -3.73
C GLU A 159 -13.91 -8.20 -2.61
N GLY A 160 -14.40 -7.86 -1.41
CA GLY A 160 -14.34 -8.71 -0.22
C GLY A 160 -12.97 -8.78 0.49
N LEU A 161 -11.91 -8.18 -0.07
CA LEU A 161 -10.61 -8.14 0.60
C LEU A 161 -10.62 -7.21 1.82
N ASP A 162 -11.40 -6.12 1.78
CA ASP A 162 -11.58 -5.19 2.89
C ASP A 162 -12.07 -5.92 4.17
N GLU A 163 -12.93 -6.93 4.02
CA GLU A 163 -13.47 -7.73 5.12
C GLU A 163 -12.54 -8.88 5.52
N GLY A 164 -12.07 -9.65 4.52
CA GLY A 164 -11.25 -10.85 4.76
C GLY A 164 -9.86 -10.57 5.34
N ARG A 165 -9.36 -9.33 5.22
CA ARG A 165 -8.06 -8.91 5.74
C ARG A 165 -8.06 -8.67 7.25
N LEU A 166 -9.21 -8.36 7.85
CA LEU A 166 -9.28 -7.88 9.24
C LEU A 166 -8.97 -8.98 10.27
N LYS A 167 -9.07 -10.25 9.88
CA LYS A 167 -8.79 -11.39 10.75
C LYS A 167 -8.21 -12.55 9.95
N ASN A 168 -7.09 -13.10 10.43
CA ASN A 168 -6.58 -14.36 9.90
C ASN A 168 -7.38 -15.52 10.49
N ASN A 169 -7.84 -16.44 9.64
CA ASN A 169 -8.46 -17.66 10.08
C ASN A 169 -7.36 -18.68 10.46
N ILE A 170 -7.01 -18.69 11.74
CA ILE A 170 -6.04 -19.64 12.29
C ILE A 170 -6.83 -20.86 12.77
N VAL A 171 -6.70 -21.98 12.05
CA VAL A 171 -7.18 -23.28 12.51
C VAL A 171 -6.00 -23.95 13.21
N GLU A 172 -6.11 -24.13 14.53
CA GLU A 172 -5.14 -24.94 15.28
C GLU A 172 -5.28 -26.38 14.78
N GLY A 173 -4.20 -26.94 14.23
CA GLY A 173 -4.19 -28.34 13.82
C GLY A 173 -4.29 -29.24 15.06
N GLU A 174 -5.10 -30.29 14.96
CA GLU A 174 -5.13 -31.40 15.93
C GLU A 174 -3.78 -32.12 16.01
#